data_AF-A0A2C5ZFM2-F1
#
_entry.id   AF-A0A2C5ZFM2-F1
#
_cell.length_a   1.000
_cell.length_b   1.000
_cell.length_c   1.000
_cell.angle_alpha   90.00
_cell.angle_beta   90.00
_cell.angle_gamma   90.00
#
_symmetry.space_group_name_H-M   'P 1'
#
loop_
_entity.id
_entity.type
_entity.pdbx_description
1 polymer ?
#
loop_
_entity_poly.entity_id
_entity_poly.type
_entity_poly.pdbx_seq_one_letter_code
_entity_poly.pdbx_strand_id
1 'polypeptide(L)'
;MALNSKYATLPDLDSAPDIYETPGLTDDNSTVPTTTDQAPSVDGFEDCDDDDRSILRSRLRIGEARSRFLPAHIDARQADFSDRVDGKRRAYRASTRRYHVLEDGTLELGSLSDDDDDDDEESLERKIARLKREVAEAKQDSARRKSASADQEHNQVPEDDRLEALSKALDDVSTVEIGLASTHETARLTPATIDPSTVNGPTYTITYAPDYQQSHALAKAADFDRRLAAMEELLGISSSSAMDGSGGLDGLTRAVLPTLDSMEKQISTLSQASTANLDAISRRVRTLASEQDKLNDSRDKAKALRDELGKHAPASPTDEAEQEAKINALYGILPSIENLTPLLPPLLDRLRSLRIMHADAASVSQTLDSIEAQQADMVGELRQWKEGLDKMEAAIRNGETTVKDNTNVVEGWVKDLEERMGRSALKISLGFFRKIFFLWHRRLENSQGKGENRDHCQASCYLVMAPTPADHFKVLLFAGASSYAKKDCEFLPAPLPLSQLFSELEARFPGIQTRILDSCLVTVNMEYVDVPQDGDRVITAADEVAIIPPVSSG
;
A
#
# COMPACT_ATOMS: atom_id res chain seq x y z
N MET A 1 -46.83 -11.18 28.96
CA MET A 1 -45.36 -11.05 28.85
C MET A 1 -44.75 -12.40 29.15
N ALA A 2 -43.98 -12.96 28.23
CA ALA A 2 -43.34 -14.25 28.45
C ALA A 2 -42.13 -14.04 29.37
N LEU A 3 -42.17 -14.60 30.58
CA LEU A 3 -41.04 -14.60 31.49
C LEU A 3 -39.86 -15.28 30.79
N ASN A 4 -38.74 -14.56 30.65
CA ASN A 4 -37.54 -15.11 30.03
C ASN A 4 -37.03 -16.29 30.88
N SER A 5 -36.79 -17.45 30.25
CA SER A 5 -36.45 -18.70 30.95
C SER A 5 -35.23 -18.59 31.86
N LYS A 6 -34.33 -17.64 31.57
CA LYS A 6 -33.15 -17.33 32.38
C LYS A 6 -33.48 -16.83 33.80
N TYR A 7 -34.62 -16.16 33.98
CA TYR A 7 -35.00 -15.51 35.24
C TYR A 7 -36.13 -16.23 36.00
N ALA A 8 -36.71 -17.27 35.40
CA ALA A 8 -37.84 -18.01 35.98
C ALA A 8 -37.50 -18.78 37.27
N THR A 9 -36.23 -19.05 37.54
CA THR A 9 -35.76 -19.79 38.72
C THR A 9 -35.38 -18.88 39.90
N LEU A 10 -35.38 -17.56 39.71
CA LEU A 10 -35.09 -16.59 40.76
C LEU A 10 -36.38 -16.31 41.54
N PRO A 11 -36.43 -16.52 42.87
CA PRO A 11 -37.52 -16.04 43.68
C PRO A 11 -37.46 -14.51 43.73
N ASP A 12 -38.62 -13.85 43.61
CA ASP A 12 -38.79 -12.38 43.63
C ASP A 12 -38.49 -11.63 42.31
N LEU A 13 -38.99 -12.15 41.17
CA LEU A 13 -38.97 -11.43 39.90
C LEU A 13 -40.26 -10.62 39.71
N ASP A 14 -40.13 -9.30 39.51
CA ASP A 14 -41.26 -8.41 39.28
C ASP A 14 -41.94 -8.71 37.92
N SER A 15 -43.26 -8.80 37.93
CA SER A 15 -44.12 -9.01 36.74
C SER A 15 -44.84 -7.73 36.30
N ALA A 16 -44.50 -6.59 36.91
CA ALA A 16 -44.94 -5.27 36.50
C ALA A 16 -44.53 -4.96 35.05
N PRO A 17 -45.22 -4.00 34.38
CA PRO A 17 -44.78 -3.51 33.08
C PRO A 17 -43.34 -2.97 33.15
N ASP A 18 -42.54 -3.38 32.18
CA ASP A 18 -41.10 -3.07 32.08
C ASP A 18 -40.83 -1.55 31.97
N ILE A 19 -41.76 -0.81 31.37
CA ILE A 19 -41.64 0.64 31.13
C ILE A 19 -42.92 1.32 31.60
N TYR A 20 -42.78 2.23 32.56
CA TYR A 20 -43.82 3.16 32.98
C TYR A 20 -43.57 4.52 32.33
N GLU A 21 -44.14 4.73 31.15
CA GLU A 21 -44.03 5.99 30.42
C GLU A 21 -45.30 6.84 30.54
N THR A 22 -45.11 8.15 30.50
CA THR A 22 -46.20 9.10 30.29
C THR A 22 -46.75 8.90 28.87
N PRO A 23 -48.07 9.01 28.63
CA PRO A 23 -48.63 8.92 27.28
C PRO A 23 -47.86 9.85 26.34
N GLY A 24 -47.41 9.34 25.19
CA GLY A 24 -46.65 10.11 24.22
C GLY A 24 -47.43 11.36 23.83
N LEU A 25 -47.03 12.51 24.38
CA LEU A 25 -47.56 13.80 23.99
C LEU A 25 -47.07 14.05 22.56
N THR A 26 -47.99 14.38 21.65
CA THR A 26 -47.70 14.67 20.25
C THR A 26 -47.08 16.07 20.10
N ASP A 27 -46.05 16.36 20.88
CA ASP A 27 -45.31 17.64 20.83
C ASP A 27 -44.58 17.82 19.47
N ASP A 28 -44.46 16.73 18.70
CA ASP A 28 -43.90 16.70 17.34
C ASP A 28 -44.84 17.25 16.24
N ASN A 29 -46.07 17.65 16.57
CA ASN A 29 -46.96 18.35 15.63
C ASN A 29 -46.78 19.89 15.66
N SER A 30 -45.79 20.39 16.40
CA SER A 30 -45.43 21.80 16.43
C SER A 30 -44.42 22.10 15.32
N THR A 31 -44.82 22.90 14.34
CA THR A 31 -43.99 23.39 13.21
C THR A 31 -42.89 24.39 13.61
N VAL A 32 -42.52 24.46 14.89
CA VAL A 32 -41.44 25.34 15.34
C VAL A 32 -40.17 24.50 15.46
N PRO A 33 -39.22 24.60 14.51
CA PRO A 33 -37.97 23.89 14.60
C PRO A 33 -37.21 24.38 15.83
N THR A 34 -37.08 23.51 16.84
CA THR A 34 -36.18 23.71 17.98
C THR A 34 -34.82 23.15 17.63
N THR A 35 -34.15 23.77 16.66
CA THR A 35 -32.72 23.59 16.46
C THR A 35 -32.06 24.96 16.54
N THR A 36 -31.16 25.07 17.51
CA THR A 36 -30.21 26.16 17.71
C THR A 36 -29.69 26.65 16.36
N ASP A 37 -29.83 27.96 16.11
CA ASP A 37 -29.46 28.67 14.89
C ASP A 37 -28.10 28.23 14.30
N GLN A 38 -28.15 27.25 13.40
CA GLN A 38 -27.23 27.20 12.28
C GLN A 38 -28.02 27.76 11.11
N ALA A 39 -27.80 29.05 10.84
CA ALA A 39 -28.55 29.85 9.89
C ALA A 39 -28.91 29.02 8.64
N PRO A 40 -30.21 28.87 8.31
CA PRO A 40 -30.59 28.23 7.08
C PRO A 40 -30.04 29.09 5.94
N SER A 41 -29.13 28.52 5.14
CA SER A 41 -28.90 29.02 3.80
C SER A 41 -30.22 28.87 3.07
N VAL A 42 -30.99 29.96 3.04
CA VAL A 42 -32.18 30.12 2.22
C VAL A 42 -31.77 29.78 0.79
N ASP A 43 -32.09 28.56 0.38
CA ASP A 43 -32.17 28.13 -1.01
C ASP A 43 -33.57 28.52 -1.51
N GLY A 44 -33.90 29.79 -1.33
CA GLY A 44 -35.06 30.43 -1.92
C GLY A 44 -34.61 30.98 -3.26
N PHE A 45 -35.23 30.49 -4.33
CA PHE A 45 -35.06 30.93 -5.72
C PHE A 45 -35.63 32.36 -5.95
N GLU A 46 -35.53 33.22 -4.96
CA GLU A 46 -35.97 34.61 -5.02
C GLU A 46 -34.71 35.47 -5.17
N ASP A 47 -34.55 36.03 -6.38
CA ASP A 47 -33.71 37.20 -6.61
C ASP A 47 -34.34 38.34 -5.80
N CYS A 48 -34.04 38.37 -4.50
CA CYS A 48 -34.30 39.56 -3.70
C CYS A 48 -33.24 40.57 -4.12
N ASP A 49 -33.61 41.41 -5.09
CA ASP A 49 -32.99 42.72 -5.35
C ASP A 49 -33.17 43.61 -4.10
N ASP A 50 -32.54 43.21 -2.99
CA ASP A 50 -32.58 43.89 -1.70
C ASP A 50 -31.39 44.87 -1.68
N ASP A 51 -31.46 45.88 -2.55
CA ASP A 51 -30.48 46.99 -2.66
C ASP A 51 -30.33 47.81 -1.36
N ASP A 52 -31.18 47.55 -0.36
CA ASP A 52 -31.20 48.24 0.93
C ASP A 52 -30.37 47.56 2.04
N ARG A 53 -29.72 46.41 1.76
CA ARG A 53 -28.85 45.76 2.75
C ARG A 53 -27.42 46.29 2.67
N SER A 54 -26.90 46.80 3.80
CA SER A 54 -25.48 47.23 3.94
C SER A 54 -24.43 46.14 3.64
N ILE A 55 -24.85 44.88 3.52
CA ILE A 55 -23.99 43.73 3.22
C ILE A 55 -24.54 43.05 1.96
N LEU A 56 -23.77 43.13 0.87
CA LEU A 56 -24.02 42.36 -0.35
C LEU A 56 -23.73 40.87 -0.07
N ARG A 57 -24.77 40.05 -0.13
CA ARG A 57 -24.66 38.58 -0.01
C ARG A 57 -24.70 37.93 -1.40
N SER A 58 -23.69 38.18 -2.22
CA SER A 58 -23.57 37.50 -3.51
C SER A 58 -23.31 36.00 -3.30
N ARG A 59 -24.17 35.14 -3.85
CA ARG A 59 -23.97 33.67 -3.81
C ARG A 59 -22.75 33.28 -4.64
N LEU A 60 -21.86 32.48 -4.08
CA LEU A 60 -20.67 32.00 -4.77
C LEU A 60 -21.06 30.92 -5.81
N ARG A 61 -21.11 31.28 -7.09
CA ARG A 61 -21.27 30.35 -8.21
C ARG A 61 -19.92 29.67 -8.49
N ILE A 62 -19.62 28.57 -7.80
CA ILE A 62 -18.31 27.89 -7.88
C ILE A 62 -17.94 27.50 -9.32
N GLY A 63 -18.91 27.05 -10.13
CA GLY A 63 -18.67 26.69 -11.54
C GLY A 63 -18.23 27.89 -12.40
N GLU A 64 -18.87 29.04 -12.21
CA GLU A 64 -18.54 30.27 -12.92
C GLU A 64 -17.22 30.89 -12.40
N ALA A 65 -17.01 30.85 -11.09
CA ALA A 65 -15.71 31.24 -10.52
C ALA A 65 -14.59 30.37 -11.09
N ARG A 66 -14.80 29.04 -11.18
CA ARG A 66 -13.81 28.12 -11.75
C ARG A 66 -13.51 28.44 -13.21
N SER A 67 -14.51 28.72 -14.06
CA SER A 67 -14.27 29.08 -15.46
C SER A 67 -13.51 30.39 -15.60
N ARG A 68 -13.76 31.38 -14.73
CA ARG A 68 -13.04 32.66 -14.69
C ARG A 68 -11.56 32.53 -14.31
N PHE A 69 -11.23 31.63 -13.38
CA PHE A 69 -9.86 31.48 -12.87
C PHE A 69 -9.04 30.36 -13.54
N LEU A 70 -9.68 29.42 -14.26
CA LEU A 70 -8.98 28.33 -14.97
C LEU A 70 -7.94 28.80 -16.01
N PRO A 71 -8.17 29.86 -16.82
CA PRO A 71 -7.19 30.31 -17.82
C PRO A 71 -6.07 31.18 -17.25
N ALA A 72 -6.14 31.59 -15.98
CA ALA A 72 -5.14 32.42 -15.33
C ALA A 72 -4.05 31.53 -14.71
N HIS A 73 -2.82 31.63 -15.22
CA HIS A 73 -1.64 30.98 -14.63
C HIS A 73 -0.73 32.03 -13.99
N ILE A 74 -0.23 31.75 -12.79
CA ILE A 74 0.61 32.67 -12.03
C ILE A 74 1.99 32.04 -11.84
N ASP A 75 3.03 32.64 -12.43
CA ASP A 75 4.41 32.27 -12.16
C ASP A 75 4.97 33.11 -11.01
N ALA A 76 5.23 32.44 -9.89
CA ALA A 76 5.79 33.04 -8.68
C ALA A 76 7.28 32.72 -8.48
N ARG A 77 7.95 32.02 -9.41
CA ARG A 77 9.34 31.55 -9.23
C ARG A 77 10.34 32.69 -9.05
N GLN A 78 10.03 33.87 -9.57
CA GLN A 78 10.88 35.05 -9.50
C GLN A 78 10.38 36.09 -8.49
N ALA A 79 9.23 35.89 -7.88
CA ALA A 79 8.63 36.87 -6.98
C ALA A 79 9.43 36.95 -5.67
N ASP A 80 9.82 38.16 -5.28
CA ASP A 80 10.51 38.42 -4.02
C ASP A 80 9.56 39.23 -3.10
N PHE A 81 9.08 38.57 -2.03
CA PHE A 81 8.25 39.19 -0.99
C PHE A 81 9.07 39.63 0.22
N SER A 82 10.40 39.48 0.18
CA SER A 82 11.24 40.13 1.17
C SER A 82 11.15 41.63 0.89
N ASP A 83 10.62 42.40 1.85
CA ASP A 83 10.34 43.85 1.77
C ASP A 83 11.63 44.70 1.68
N ARG A 84 12.60 44.23 0.91
CA ARG A 84 13.91 44.83 0.68
C ARG A 84 13.78 45.92 -0.38
N VAL A 85 13.92 47.16 0.05
CA VAL A 85 13.80 48.36 -0.79
C VAL A 85 15.03 48.57 -1.70
N ASP A 86 16.10 47.77 -1.52
CA ASP A 86 17.39 47.92 -2.20
C ASP A 86 17.48 47.17 -3.55
N GLY A 87 16.43 46.46 -3.98
CA GLY A 87 16.40 45.67 -5.21
C GLY A 87 15.27 46.06 -6.18
N LYS A 88 15.44 45.80 -7.48
CA LYS A 88 14.34 45.88 -8.45
C LYS A 88 13.23 44.93 -7.97
N ARG A 89 12.05 45.47 -7.65
CA ARG A 89 10.90 44.71 -7.16
C ARG A 89 10.55 43.61 -8.17
N ARG A 90 10.73 42.34 -7.77
CA ARG A 90 10.33 41.19 -8.59
C ARG A 90 8.93 40.78 -8.16
N ALA A 91 7.94 41.07 -9.00
CA ALA A 91 6.54 40.69 -8.76
C ALA A 91 6.21 39.33 -9.39
N TYR A 92 5.08 38.75 -9.02
CA TYR A 92 4.52 37.60 -9.72
C TYR A 92 4.15 38.00 -11.17
N ARG A 93 4.36 37.08 -12.12
CA ARG A 93 3.92 37.28 -13.51
C ARG A 93 2.64 36.48 -13.72
N ALA A 94 1.53 37.18 -13.94
CA ALA A 94 0.27 36.54 -14.31
C ALA A 94 0.20 36.45 -15.84
N SER A 95 0.14 35.24 -16.39
CA SER A 95 -0.14 35.01 -17.80
C SER A 95 -1.56 34.47 -17.93
N THR A 96 -2.44 35.20 -18.60
CA THR A 96 -3.78 34.73 -18.92
C THR A 96 -3.85 34.46 -20.41
N ARG A 97 -4.19 33.24 -20.82
CA ARG A 97 -4.62 33.00 -22.21
C ARG A 97 -6.10 33.42 -22.29
N ARG A 98 -6.37 34.64 -22.79
CA ARG A 98 -7.75 35.07 -23.05
C ARG A 98 -8.27 34.32 -24.28
N TYR A 99 -9.24 33.45 -24.06
CA TYR A 99 -10.13 32.99 -25.12
C TYR A 99 -11.30 33.96 -25.18
N HIS A 100 -11.58 34.52 -26.36
CA HIS A 100 -12.84 35.21 -26.59
C HIS A 100 -13.86 34.18 -27.05
N VAL A 101 -14.98 34.10 -26.33
CA VAL A 101 -16.15 33.31 -26.74
C VAL A 101 -16.99 34.22 -27.62
N LEU A 102 -17.14 33.88 -28.90
CA LEU A 102 -18.06 34.58 -29.81
C LEU A 102 -19.51 34.20 -29.48
N GLU A 103 -20.48 35.00 -29.94
CA GLU A 103 -21.92 34.73 -29.76
C GLU A 103 -22.37 33.36 -30.32
N ASP A 104 -21.60 32.74 -31.22
CA ASP A 104 -21.82 31.40 -31.78
C ASP A 104 -21.17 30.25 -30.97
N GLY A 105 -20.53 30.53 -29.82
CA GLY A 105 -19.96 29.50 -28.94
C GLY A 105 -18.61 28.92 -29.38
N THR A 106 -18.04 29.41 -30.48
CA THR A 106 -16.68 29.07 -30.95
C THR A 106 -15.62 29.84 -30.17
N LEU A 107 -14.56 29.14 -29.74
CA LEU A 107 -13.42 29.72 -29.03
C LEU A 107 -12.40 30.26 -30.04
N GLU A 108 -12.33 31.57 -30.21
CA GLU A 108 -11.28 32.22 -31.01
C GLU A 108 -10.07 32.54 -30.12
N LEU A 109 -8.88 32.12 -30.58
CA LEU A 109 -7.61 32.44 -29.93
C LEU A 109 -7.36 33.94 -30.18
N GLY A 110 -7.55 34.78 -29.16
CA GLY A 110 -7.35 36.22 -29.28
C GLY A 110 -5.94 36.53 -29.78
N SER A 111 -5.86 37.16 -30.96
CA SER A 111 -4.62 37.67 -31.53
C SER A 111 -3.97 38.63 -30.53
N LEU A 112 -2.67 38.43 -30.28
CA LEU A 112 -1.82 39.25 -29.42
C LEU A 112 -1.73 40.68 -30.01
N SER A 113 -2.73 41.51 -29.72
CA SER A 113 -2.71 42.94 -30.00
C SER A 113 -2.23 43.65 -28.74
N ASP A 114 -0.93 43.96 -28.76
CA ASP A 114 -0.41 45.32 -28.58
C ASP A 114 -1.13 46.15 -27.51
N ASP A 115 -0.71 45.96 -26.26
CA ASP A 115 -0.77 47.02 -25.24
C ASP A 115 0.29 46.69 -24.16
N ASP A 116 1.25 47.62 -24.07
CA ASP A 116 2.15 47.90 -22.95
C ASP A 116 3.30 46.91 -22.64
N ASP A 117 4.47 47.14 -23.26
CA ASP A 117 5.70 47.55 -22.55
C ASP A 117 6.87 47.70 -23.57
N ASP A 118 7.47 48.89 -23.60
CA ASP A 118 8.56 49.40 -24.47
C ASP A 118 9.93 48.64 -24.39
N ASP A 119 9.94 47.33 -24.15
CA ASP A 119 11.14 46.48 -24.21
C ASP A 119 10.89 45.30 -25.19
N ASP A 120 10.69 45.62 -26.46
CA ASP A 120 10.52 44.65 -27.56
C ASP A 120 11.81 43.86 -27.84
N GLU A 121 12.13 42.88 -26.99
CA GLU A 121 12.74 41.65 -27.50
C GLU A 121 11.65 40.92 -28.30
N GLU A 122 11.69 41.09 -29.63
CA GLU A 122 10.81 40.40 -30.59
C GLU A 122 10.53 38.96 -30.13
N SER A 123 9.25 38.59 -30.00
CA SER A 123 8.88 37.23 -29.60
C SER A 123 9.60 36.21 -30.48
N LEU A 124 10.08 35.12 -29.87
CA LEU A 124 10.95 34.14 -30.56
C LEU A 124 10.33 33.65 -31.87
N GLU A 125 9.02 33.45 -31.90
CA GLU A 125 8.26 33.08 -33.11
C GLU A 125 8.33 34.17 -34.20
N ARG A 126 8.13 35.45 -33.86
CA ARG A 126 8.26 36.58 -34.81
C ARG A 126 9.70 36.72 -35.29
N LYS A 127 10.67 36.53 -34.39
CA LYS A 127 12.11 36.58 -34.69
C LYS A 127 12.52 35.44 -35.63
N ILE A 128 12.04 34.22 -35.41
CA ILE A 128 12.27 33.05 -36.28
C ILE A 128 11.64 33.30 -37.65
N ALA A 129 10.41 33.83 -37.71
CA ALA A 129 9.76 34.16 -38.97
C ALA A 129 10.52 35.24 -39.77
N ARG A 130 11.02 36.28 -39.09
CA ARG A 130 11.85 37.32 -39.72
C ARG A 130 13.17 36.72 -40.23
N LEU A 131 13.86 35.93 -39.42
CA LEU A 131 15.13 35.28 -39.81
C LEU A 131 14.94 34.30 -40.98
N LYS A 132 13.83 33.55 -41.03
CA LYS A 132 13.50 32.70 -42.20
C LYS A 132 13.36 33.53 -43.47
N ARG A 133 12.73 34.71 -43.38
CA ARG A 133 12.60 35.64 -44.51
C ARG A 133 13.96 36.22 -44.92
N GLU A 134 14.77 36.66 -43.97
CA GLU A 134 16.12 37.21 -44.23
C GLU A 134 17.04 36.16 -44.87
N VAL A 135 17.01 34.90 -44.40
CA VAL A 135 17.81 33.81 -44.97
C VAL A 135 17.32 33.44 -46.37
N ALA A 136 16.00 33.45 -46.62
CA ALA A 136 15.45 33.22 -47.94
C ALA A 136 15.83 34.34 -48.94
N GLU A 137 15.83 35.60 -48.48
CA GLU A 137 16.31 36.74 -49.26
C GLU A 137 17.80 36.63 -49.57
N ALA A 138 18.63 36.29 -48.58
CA ALA A 138 20.07 36.06 -48.77
C ALA A 138 20.37 34.92 -49.76
N LYS A 139 19.59 33.83 -49.73
CA LYS A 139 19.68 32.72 -50.70
C LYS A 139 19.31 33.17 -52.12
N GLN A 140 18.29 34.04 -52.25
CA GLN A 140 17.91 34.59 -53.56
C GLN A 140 19.00 35.51 -54.11
N ASP A 141 19.62 36.33 -53.28
CA ASP A 141 20.71 37.21 -53.67
C ASP A 141 22.00 36.45 -54.01
N SER A 142 22.33 35.36 -53.32
CA SER A 142 23.46 34.49 -53.69
C SER A 142 23.22 33.83 -55.06
N ALA A 143 22.00 33.35 -55.32
CA ALA A 143 21.61 32.81 -56.63
C ALA A 143 21.68 33.86 -57.76
N ARG A 144 21.23 35.09 -57.49
CA ARG A 144 21.34 36.22 -58.45
C ARG A 144 22.78 36.61 -58.73
N ARG A 145 23.65 36.60 -57.71
CA ARG A 145 25.09 36.85 -57.88
C ARG A 145 25.74 35.74 -58.69
N LYS A 146 25.40 34.48 -58.44
CA LYS A 146 25.87 33.31 -59.19
C LYS A 146 25.46 33.36 -60.67
N SER A 147 24.24 33.82 -60.97
CA SER A 147 23.80 34.02 -62.36
C SER A 147 24.44 35.24 -63.03
N ALA A 148 24.80 36.28 -62.27
CA ALA A 148 25.50 37.47 -62.78
C ALA A 148 27.03 37.27 -62.91
N SER A 149 27.63 36.36 -62.14
CA SER A 149 29.07 36.06 -62.15
C SER A 149 29.45 34.84 -63.01
N ALA A 150 28.56 34.39 -63.90
CA ALA A 150 28.79 33.22 -64.76
C ALA A 150 29.93 33.39 -65.80
N ASP A 151 30.52 34.58 -65.92
CA ASP A 151 31.62 34.90 -66.85
C ASP A 151 33.01 35.10 -66.19
N GLN A 152 33.20 34.79 -64.90
CA GLN A 152 34.54 34.77 -64.28
C GLN A 152 34.80 33.48 -63.50
N GLU A 153 35.63 32.61 -64.09
CA GLU A 153 36.21 31.42 -63.48
C GLU A 153 37.20 31.79 -62.37
N HIS A 154 36.72 32.12 -61.17
CA HIS A 154 37.48 31.82 -59.95
C HIS A 154 36.61 31.79 -58.69
N ASN A 155 36.79 30.70 -57.93
CA ASN A 155 36.41 30.53 -56.52
C ASN A 155 34.90 30.40 -56.21
N GLN A 156 34.35 29.19 -56.40
CA GLN A 156 33.04 28.80 -55.87
C GLN A 156 33.13 28.74 -54.34
N VAL A 157 32.40 29.64 -53.70
CA VAL A 157 32.40 29.88 -52.27
C VAL A 157 31.43 28.90 -51.57
N PRO A 158 31.80 28.24 -50.45
CA PRO A 158 30.96 27.31 -49.67
C PRO A 158 29.79 27.98 -48.92
N GLU A 159 29.39 29.18 -49.31
CA GLU A 159 28.35 29.97 -48.63
C GLU A 159 26.94 29.52 -49.03
N ASP A 160 26.74 28.99 -50.24
CA ASP A 160 25.45 28.40 -50.65
C ASP A 160 25.09 27.20 -49.74
N ASP A 161 26.05 26.28 -49.50
CA ASP A 161 25.86 25.11 -48.62
C ASP A 161 25.62 25.53 -47.15
N ARG A 162 26.27 26.61 -46.71
CA ARG A 162 26.06 27.18 -45.36
C ARG A 162 24.68 27.80 -45.20
N LEU A 163 24.18 28.51 -46.21
CA LEU A 163 22.83 29.08 -46.21
C LEU A 163 21.76 27.98 -46.24
N GLU A 164 22.01 26.88 -46.95
CA GLU A 164 21.11 25.71 -46.92
C GLU A 164 21.11 25.01 -45.56
N ALA A 165 22.28 24.82 -44.96
CA ALA A 165 22.38 24.29 -43.60
C ALA A 165 21.67 25.18 -42.56
N LEU A 166 21.77 26.51 -42.70
CA LEU A 166 21.07 27.48 -41.85
C LEU A 166 19.56 27.43 -42.04
N SER A 167 19.06 27.32 -43.28
CA SER A 167 17.62 27.15 -43.52
C SER A 167 17.07 25.88 -42.89
N LYS A 168 17.81 24.76 -43.01
CA LYS A 168 17.42 23.48 -42.43
C LYS A 168 17.40 23.54 -40.89
N ALA A 169 18.41 24.16 -40.28
CA ALA A 169 18.46 24.33 -38.82
C ALA A 169 17.32 25.23 -38.30
N LEU A 170 16.96 26.30 -39.02
CA LEU A 170 15.82 27.16 -38.67
C LEU A 170 14.47 26.44 -38.83
N ASP A 171 14.35 25.54 -39.80
CA ASP A 171 13.16 24.69 -39.94
C ASP A 171 13.05 23.67 -38.80
N ASP A 172 14.15 22.99 -38.46
CA ASP A 172 14.20 22.05 -37.34
C ASP A 172 13.79 22.74 -36.02
N VAL A 173 14.32 23.93 -35.72
CA VAL A 173 13.96 24.71 -34.53
C VAL A 173 12.47 25.06 -34.49
N SER A 174 11.87 25.43 -35.63
CA SER A 174 10.43 25.73 -35.69
C SER A 174 9.53 24.50 -35.52
N THR A 175 9.99 23.31 -35.92
CA THR A 175 9.22 22.06 -35.75
C THR A 175 9.23 21.56 -34.31
N VAL A 176 10.32 21.80 -33.58
CA VAL A 176 10.44 21.44 -32.16
C VAL A 176 9.46 22.24 -31.30
N GLU A 177 9.17 23.49 -31.64
CA GLU A 177 8.20 24.33 -30.92
C GLU A 177 6.75 23.87 -31.15
N ILE A 178 6.41 23.35 -32.33
CA ILE A 178 5.07 22.81 -32.64
C ILE A 178 4.89 21.40 -32.03
N GLY A 179 5.98 20.63 -31.91
CA GLY A 179 5.97 19.28 -31.33
C GLY A 179 5.86 19.22 -29.80
N LEU A 180 6.06 20.34 -29.08
CA LEU A 180 6.06 20.39 -27.61
C LEU A 180 4.68 20.70 -26.99
N ALA A 181 3.60 20.50 -27.74
CA ALA A 181 2.22 20.69 -27.27
C ALA A 181 1.46 19.37 -27.00
N SER A 182 2.12 18.21 -27.03
CA SER A 182 1.50 16.92 -26.67
C SER A 182 2.27 16.20 -25.58
N THR A 183 1.58 15.99 -24.45
CA THR A 183 1.83 14.94 -23.44
C THR A 183 3.20 14.91 -22.76
N HIS A 184 3.28 15.53 -21.58
CA HIS A 184 4.22 15.13 -20.53
C HIS A 184 3.86 13.70 -20.04
N GLU A 185 4.43 12.69 -20.68
CA GLU A 185 4.64 11.38 -20.04
C GLU A 185 6.12 11.25 -19.70
N THR A 186 6.41 11.09 -18.42
CA THR A 186 7.75 10.86 -17.87
C THR A 186 8.25 9.48 -18.32
N ALA A 187 9.00 9.44 -19.42
CA ALA A 187 9.73 8.24 -19.84
C ALA A 187 10.87 7.95 -18.87
N ARG A 188 10.62 7.01 -17.95
CA ARG A 188 11.62 6.40 -17.07
C ARG A 188 12.49 5.47 -17.91
N LEU A 189 13.70 5.89 -18.24
CA LEU A 189 14.70 5.05 -18.91
C LEU A 189 15.16 3.94 -17.94
N THR A 190 14.83 2.69 -18.25
CA THR A 190 15.49 1.51 -17.67
C THR A 190 16.65 1.08 -18.57
N PRO A 191 17.81 0.70 -18.02
CA PRO A 191 18.93 0.21 -18.82
C PRO A 191 18.61 -1.20 -19.35
N ALA A 192 18.87 -1.42 -20.64
CA ALA A 192 18.71 -2.71 -21.30
C ALA A 192 19.76 -3.72 -20.78
N THR A 193 19.30 -4.73 -20.05
CA THR A 193 20.09 -5.93 -19.76
C THR A 193 19.99 -6.87 -20.98
N ILE A 194 21.16 -7.35 -21.42
CA ILE A 194 21.32 -8.32 -22.51
C ILE A 194 21.09 -9.71 -21.90
N ASP A 195 20.00 -10.38 -22.26
CA ASP A 195 19.76 -11.77 -21.87
C ASP A 195 20.35 -12.77 -22.89
N PRO A 196 21.01 -13.85 -22.43
CA PRO A 196 21.49 -14.93 -23.28
C PRO A 196 20.46 -16.07 -23.42
N SER A 197 20.60 -16.80 -24.53
CA SER A 197 20.04 -18.13 -24.87
C SER A 197 18.66 -18.21 -25.55
N THR A 198 18.72 -18.49 -26.84
CA THR A 198 17.64 -18.99 -27.69
C THR A 198 17.31 -20.44 -27.33
N VAL A 199 16.19 -20.67 -26.63
CA VAL A 199 15.53 -21.97 -26.56
C VAL A 199 14.45 -22.01 -27.64
N ASN A 200 14.57 -22.93 -28.60
CA ASN A 200 13.62 -23.12 -29.71
C ASN A 200 12.32 -23.77 -29.20
N GLY A 201 11.43 -22.95 -28.64
CA GLY A 201 10.03 -23.27 -28.36
C GLY A 201 9.21 -21.98 -28.34
N PRO A 202 7.90 -21.98 -28.71
CA PRO A 202 7.08 -20.77 -28.65
C PRO A 202 6.82 -20.41 -27.17
N THR A 203 7.65 -19.55 -26.62
CA THR A 203 7.45 -18.95 -25.28
C THR A 203 6.40 -17.86 -25.40
N TYR A 204 5.17 -18.16 -24.99
CA TYR A 204 4.13 -17.16 -24.80
C TYR A 204 4.38 -16.45 -23.46
N THR A 205 5.06 -15.31 -23.50
CA THR A 205 5.13 -14.40 -22.35
C THR A 205 3.81 -13.63 -22.25
N ILE A 206 2.94 -14.04 -21.34
CA ILE A 206 1.75 -13.26 -20.97
C ILE A 206 2.22 -12.12 -20.07
N THR A 207 2.35 -10.92 -20.62
CA THR A 207 2.65 -9.72 -19.84
C THR A 207 1.41 -9.31 -19.06
N TYR A 208 1.26 -9.84 -17.85
CA TYR A 208 0.19 -9.48 -16.93
C TYR A 208 0.58 -8.20 -16.17
N ALA A 209 -0.15 -7.11 -16.40
CA ALA A 209 -0.06 -5.90 -15.60
C ALA A 209 -1.11 -5.96 -14.46
N PRO A 210 -0.72 -6.27 -13.21
CA PRO A 210 -1.67 -6.42 -12.10
C PRO A 210 -2.45 -5.13 -11.81
N ASP A 211 -1.81 -3.98 -11.95
CA ASP A 211 -2.40 -2.66 -11.70
C ASP A 211 -3.52 -2.32 -12.69
N TYR A 212 -3.50 -2.94 -13.88
CA TYR A 212 -4.55 -2.75 -14.89
C TYR A 212 -5.88 -3.33 -14.42
N GLN A 213 -5.88 -4.47 -13.71
CA GLN A 213 -7.13 -5.06 -13.22
C GLN A 213 -7.77 -4.23 -12.11
N GLN A 214 -6.97 -3.71 -11.18
CA GLN A 214 -7.45 -2.86 -10.09
C GLN A 214 -8.00 -1.53 -10.61
N SER A 215 -7.24 -0.85 -11.47
CA SER A 215 -7.68 0.42 -12.08
C SER A 215 -8.94 0.24 -12.94
N HIS A 216 -9.04 -0.85 -13.70
CA HIS A 216 -10.24 -1.15 -14.49
C HIS A 216 -11.46 -1.51 -13.61
N ALA A 217 -11.27 -2.22 -12.49
CA ALA A 217 -12.35 -2.48 -11.54
C ALA A 217 -12.83 -1.19 -10.86
N LEU A 218 -11.90 -0.31 -10.47
CA LEU A 218 -12.22 1.01 -9.89
C LEU A 218 -12.90 1.93 -10.90
N ALA A 219 -12.47 1.94 -12.16
CA ALA A 219 -13.13 2.70 -13.22
C ALA A 219 -14.58 2.24 -13.41
N LYS A 220 -14.81 0.92 -13.45
CA LYS A 220 -16.17 0.37 -13.51
C LYS A 220 -17.00 0.74 -12.28
N ALA A 221 -16.43 0.69 -11.08
CA ALA A 221 -17.11 1.10 -9.86
C ALA A 221 -17.49 2.59 -9.90
N ALA A 222 -16.61 3.46 -10.39
CA ALA A 222 -16.88 4.88 -10.57
C ALA A 222 -17.98 5.15 -11.62
N ASP A 223 -18.06 4.35 -12.69
CA ASP A 223 -19.15 4.47 -13.66
C ASP A 223 -20.50 4.03 -13.07
N PHE A 224 -20.52 2.98 -12.24
CA PHE A 224 -21.73 2.61 -11.50
C PHE A 224 -22.13 3.69 -10.50
N ASP A 225 -21.17 4.28 -9.78
CA ASP A 225 -21.41 5.37 -8.83
C ASP A 225 -21.97 6.61 -9.53
N ARG A 226 -21.41 7.02 -10.68
CA ARG A 226 -21.98 8.12 -11.50
C ARG A 226 -23.41 7.83 -11.94
N ARG A 227 -23.70 6.59 -12.35
CA ARG A 227 -25.06 6.18 -12.74
C ARG A 227 -26.01 6.16 -11.54
N LEU A 228 -25.53 5.73 -10.37
CA LEU A 228 -26.28 5.77 -9.12
C LEU A 228 -26.57 7.21 -8.71
N ALA A 229 -25.56 8.08 -8.71
CA ALA A 229 -25.71 9.51 -8.43
C ALA A 229 -26.72 10.18 -9.38
N ALA A 230 -26.69 9.87 -10.68
CA ALA A 230 -27.69 10.36 -11.62
C ALA A 230 -29.10 9.83 -11.30
N MET A 231 -29.25 8.58 -10.86
CA MET A 231 -30.54 8.05 -10.42
C MET A 231 -31.01 8.66 -9.10
N GLU A 232 -30.09 8.92 -8.16
CA GLU A 232 -30.38 9.58 -6.89
C GLU A 232 -30.79 11.04 -7.08
N GLU A 233 -30.13 11.75 -8.01
CA GLU A 233 -30.48 13.10 -8.43
C GLU A 233 -31.88 13.14 -9.07
N LEU A 234 -32.18 12.19 -9.98
CA LEU A 234 -33.51 12.06 -10.60
C LEU A 234 -34.60 11.70 -9.59
N LEU A 235 -34.28 10.90 -8.57
CA LEU A 235 -35.20 10.53 -7.51
C LEU A 235 -35.28 11.58 -6.39
N GLY A 236 -34.39 12.58 -6.37
CA GLY A 236 -34.38 13.66 -5.38
C GLY A 236 -34.10 13.18 -3.94
N ILE A 237 -33.40 12.06 -3.77
CA ILE A 237 -33.10 11.46 -2.46
C ILE A 237 -31.95 12.20 -1.76
N SER A 238 -31.22 13.04 -2.50
CA SER A 238 -30.06 13.78 -2.01
C SER A 238 -30.48 15.00 -1.18
N SER A 239 -30.70 14.77 0.12
CA SER A 239 -30.67 15.76 1.22
C SER A 239 -31.83 16.74 1.43
N SER A 240 -32.80 16.90 0.52
CA SER A 240 -33.98 17.77 0.77
C SER A 240 -35.23 17.02 1.24
N SER A 241 -35.37 15.74 0.90
CA SER A 241 -36.53 14.91 1.25
C SER A 241 -36.47 14.29 2.66
N ALA A 242 -35.32 14.38 3.33
CA ALA A 242 -35.20 14.02 4.76
C ALA A 242 -35.77 15.10 5.70
N MET A 243 -36.12 16.29 5.19
CA MET A 243 -36.59 17.41 6.01
C MET A 243 -38.08 17.75 5.86
N ASP A 244 -38.83 17.04 4.99
CA ASP A 244 -40.29 17.20 4.96
C ASP A 244 -40.93 16.17 5.90
N GLY A 245 -41.01 16.57 7.18
CA GLY A 245 -41.58 15.82 8.29
C GLY A 245 -43.09 15.62 8.22
N SER A 246 -43.60 15.11 7.08
CA SER A 246 -44.94 14.52 7.02
C SER A 246 -44.89 13.15 7.71
N GLY A 247 -44.95 13.18 9.04
CA GLY A 247 -44.90 12.05 9.94
C GLY A 247 -45.67 10.81 9.50
N GLY A 248 -44.93 9.73 9.36
CA GLY A 248 -45.36 8.35 9.48
C GLY A 248 -44.13 7.58 9.94
N LEU A 249 -44.28 6.72 10.95
CA LEU A 249 -43.26 5.99 11.70
C LEU A 249 -42.47 4.96 10.85
N ASP A 250 -41.94 5.37 9.70
CA ASP A 250 -41.20 4.51 8.78
C ASP A 250 -40.22 5.37 7.98
N GLY A 251 -38.97 5.42 8.44
CA GLY A 251 -37.85 6.15 7.82
C GLY A 251 -37.39 5.57 6.47
N LEU A 252 -38.28 4.91 5.75
CA LEU A 252 -38.08 4.48 4.38
C LEU A 252 -38.70 5.56 3.49
N THR A 253 -37.84 6.18 2.67
CA THR A 253 -38.18 7.01 1.50
C THR A 253 -39.63 6.81 1.06
N ARG A 254 -40.44 7.87 1.11
CA ARG A 254 -41.85 7.84 0.67
C ARG A 254 -41.95 7.02 -0.61
N ALA A 255 -42.58 5.86 -0.53
CA ALA A 255 -42.55 4.89 -1.62
C ALA A 255 -43.16 5.55 -2.87
N VAL A 256 -42.31 5.79 -3.88
CA VAL A 256 -42.70 6.52 -5.09
C VAL A 256 -43.84 5.78 -5.80
N LEU A 257 -43.82 4.46 -5.80
CA LEU A 257 -44.81 3.61 -6.48
C LEU A 257 -46.23 3.78 -5.91
N PRO A 258 -46.50 3.65 -4.59
CA PRO A 258 -47.81 3.98 -4.03
C PRO A 258 -48.29 5.41 -4.29
N THR A 259 -47.38 6.40 -4.28
CA THR A 259 -47.76 7.79 -4.59
C THR A 259 -48.12 7.98 -6.06
N LEU A 260 -47.40 7.31 -6.96
CA LEU A 260 -47.66 7.32 -8.40
C LEU A 260 -48.96 6.57 -8.71
N ASP A 261 -49.21 5.43 -8.08
CA ASP A 261 -50.48 4.69 -8.19
C ASP A 261 -51.66 5.50 -7.63
N SER A 262 -51.45 6.25 -6.55
CA SER A 262 -52.46 7.20 -6.04
C SER A 262 -52.73 8.35 -7.04
N MET A 263 -51.68 8.93 -7.63
CA MET A 263 -51.83 9.96 -8.67
C MET A 263 -52.48 9.38 -9.93
N GLU A 264 -52.14 8.16 -10.33
CA GLU A 264 -52.75 7.44 -11.44
C GLU A 264 -54.24 7.18 -11.17
N LYS A 265 -54.61 6.79 -9.94
CA LYS A 265 -56.01 6.67 -9.50
C LYS A 265 -56.73 8.03 -9.53
N GLN A 266 -56.07 9.12 -9.13
CA GLN A 266 -56.64 10.47 -9.21
C GLN A 266 -56.80 10.95 -10.66
N ILE A 267 -55.85 10.67 -11.55
CA ILE A 267 -55.90 11.05 -12.97
C ILE A 267 -56.91 10.17 -13.73
N SER A 268 -56.97 8.88 -13.43
CA SER A 268 -57.97 7.96 -14.00
C SER A 268 -59.38 8.30 -13.55
N THR A 269 -59.57 8.68 -12.28
CA THR A 269 -60.87 9.20 -11.82
C THR A 269 -61.21 10.52 -12.50
N LEU A 270 -60.29 11.48 -12.64
CA LEU A 270 -60.55 12.75 -13.35
C LEU A 270 -60.86 12.54 -14.84
N SER A 271 -60.21 11.57 -15.50
CA SER A 271 -60.42 11.28 -16.92
C SER A 271 -61.69 10.45 -17.20
N GLN A 272 -62.11 9.59 -16.27
CA GLN A 272 -63.35 8.80 -16.39
C GLN A 272 -64.58 9.52 -15.81
N ALA A 273 -64.35 10.50 -14.93
CA ALA A 273 -65.38 11.35 -14.34
C ALA A 273 -65.82 12.45 -15.31
N SER A 274 -66.67 12.11 -16.26
CA SER A 274 -67.71 13.07 -16.65
C SER A 274 -68.63 13.29 -15.43
N THR A 275 -69.07 14.53 -15.19
CA THR A 275 -69.93 14.89 -14.04
C THR A 275 -71.17 13.99 -13.90
N ALA A 276 -71.69 13.49 -15.04
CA ALA A 276 -72.80 12.54 -15.10
C ALA A 276 -72.46 11.15 -14.53
N ASN A 277 -71.23 10.66 -14.70
CA ASN A 277 -70.80 9.36 -14.18
C ASN A 277 -70.54 9.42 -12.66
N LEU A 278 -69.96 10.51 -12.15
CA LEU A 278 -69.78 10.71 -10.71
C LEU A 278 -71.11 10.78 -9.96
N ASP A 279 -72.12 11.45 -10.52
CA ASP A 279 -73.46 11.50 -9.93
C ASP A 279 -74.17 10.13 -9.97
N ALA A 280 -73.95 9.33 -11.01
CA ALA A 280 -74.48 7.97 -11.09
C ALA A 280 -73.79 7.03 -10.09
N ILE A 281 -72.46 7.15 -9.94
CA ILE A 281 -71.68 6.35 -9.00
C ILE A 281 -72.00 6.75 -7.55
N SER A 282 -72.10 8.05 -7.22
CA SER A 282 -72.44 8.51 -5.87
C SER A 282 -73.83 8.04 -5.43
N ARG A 283 -74.80 7.99 -6.36
CA ARG A 283 -76.12 7.40 -6.12
C ARG A 283 -76.03 5.91 -5.85
N ARG A 284 -75.25 5.15 -6.63
CA ARG A 284 -75.02 3.71 -6.41
C ARG A 284 -74.28 3.42 -5.11
N VAL A 285 -73.32 4.26 -4.73
CA VAL A 285 -72.63 4.14 -3.44
C VAL A 285 -73.60 4.40 -2.29
N ARG A 286 -74.49 5.39 -2.41
CA ARG A 286 -75.52 5.63 -1.38
C ARG A 286 -76.52 4.48 -1.28
N THR A 287 -76.89 3.85 -2.39
CA THR A 287 -77.74 2.64 -2.35
C THR A 287 -77.00 1.46 -1.74
N LEU A 288 -75.75 1.21 -2.13
CA LEU A 288 -74.94 0.13 -1.57
C LEU A 288 -74.65 0.33 -0.08
N ALA A 289 -74.40 1.56 0.37
CA ALA A 289 -74.27 1.89 1.80
C ALA A 289 -75.57 1.55 2.55
N SER A 290 -76.72 1.93 2.00
CA SER A 290 -78.01 1.58 2.60
C SER A 290 -78.31 0.08 2.59
N GLU A 291 -77.80 -0.66 1.59
CA GLU A 291 -77.93 -2.12 1.51
C GLU A 291 -76.98 -2.80 2.50
N GLN A 292 -75.78 -2.25 2.70
CA GLN A 292 -74.82 -2.72 3.70
C GLN A 292 -75.33 -2.49 5.12
N ASP A 293 -75.96 -1.34 5.41
CA ASP A 293 -76.59 -1.08 6.70
C ASP A 293 -77.72 -2.08 6.98
N LYS A 294 -78.53 -2.39 5.97
CA LYS A 294 -79.58 -3.44 6.09
C LYS A 294 -78.99 -4.84 6.29
N LEU A 295 -77.87 -5.15 5.65
CA LEU A 295 -77.18 -6.42 5.85
C LEU A 295 -76.55 -6.52 7.23
N ASN A 296 -75.94 -5.45 7.74
CA ASN A 296 -75.43 -5.39 9.10
C ASN A 296 -76.55 -5.54 10.13
N ASP A 297 -77.67 -4.83 9.96
CA ASP A 297 -78.87 -5.02 10.79
C ASP A 297 -79.35 -6.48 10.76
N SER A 298 -79.32 -7.12 9.59
CA SER A 298 -79.73 -8.53 9.44
C SER A 298 -78.75 -9.49 10.12
N ARG A 299 -77.45 -9.18 10.07
CA ARG A 299 -76.37 -9.95 10.69
C ARG A 299 -76.41 -9.81 12.21
N ASP A 300 -76.67 -8.62 12.72
CA ASP A 300 -76.77 -8.38 14.16
C ASP A 300 -78.05 -9.01 14.73
N LYS A 301 -79.16 -8.98 13.98
CA LYS A 301 -80.36 -9.76 14.31
C LYS A 301 -80.09 -11.27 14.30
N ALA A 302 -79.36 -11.78 13.31
CA ALA A 302 -79.00 -13.21 13.24
C ALA A 302 -78.03 -13.63 14.35
N LYS A 303 -77.07 -12.78 14.73
CA LYS A 303 -76.18 -12.98 15.88
C LYS A 303 -76.95 -12.98 17.19
N ALA A 304 -77.83 -12.01 17.41
CA ALA A 304 -78.67 -11.96 18.60
C ALA A 304 -79.56 -13.22 18.74
N LEU A 305 -80.10 -13.72 17.62
CA LEU A 305 -80.83 -14.99 17.59
C LEU A 305 -79.93 -16.20 17.87
N ARG A 306 -78.68 -16.20 17.39
CA ARG A 306 -77.69 -17.25 17.66
C ARG A 306 -77.22 -17.24 19.12
N ASP A 307 -77.10 -16.08 19.75
CA ASP A 307 -76.76 -15.95 21.17
C ASP A 307 -77.92 -16.40 22.08
N GLU A 308 -79.17 -16.12 21.68
CA GLU A 308 -80.34 -16.65 22.38
C GLU A 308 -80.53 -18.16 22.18
N LEU A 309 -80.19 -18.70 21.00
CA LEU A 309 -80.24 -20.14 20.71
C LEU A 309 -79.03 -20.91 21.29
N GLY A 310 -77.90 -20.24 21.48
CA GLY A 310 -76.64 -20.80 21.99
C GLY A 310 -76.60 -21.08 23.49
N LYS A 311 -77.60 -20.62 24.26
CA LYS A 311 -77.72 -20.93 25.70
C LYS A 311 -78.11 -22.40 25.98
N HIS A 312 -78.50 -23.18 24.98
CA HIS A 312 -79.01 -24.56 25.16
C HIS A 312 -78.27 -25.67 24.40
N ALA A 313 -77.10 -25.41 23.79
CA ALA A 313 -76.32 -26.43 23.08
C ALA A 313 -74.89 -26.59 23.67
N PRO A 314 -74.42 -27.82 23.97
CA PRO A 314 -73.07 -28.06 24.47
C PRO A 314 -72.09 -28.19 23.28
N ALA A 315 -71.57 -27.06 22.79
CA ALA A 315 -70.43 -27.03 21.87
C ALA A 315 -69.67 -25.70 21.98
N SER A 316 -68.62 -25.70 22.81
CA SER A 316 -67.37 -24.90 22.73
C SER A 316 -67.37 -23.55 21.98
N PRO A 317 -68.08 -22.49 22.45
CA PRO A 317 -67.94 -21.14 21.92
C PRO A 317 -66.66 -20.41 22.39
N THR A 318 -65.96 -20.95 23.39
CA THR A 318 -64.72 -20.37 23.94
C THR A 318 -63.52 -20.60 23.03
N ASP A 319 -63.41 -21.78 22.42
CA ASP A 319 -62.25 -22.14 21.58
C ASP A 319 -62.25 -21.36 20.26
N GLU A 320 -63.43 -21.11 19.67
CA GLU A 320 -63.57 -20.28 18.47
C GLU A 320 -63.21 -18.81 18.76
N ALA A 321 -63.68 -18.25 19.88
CA ALA A 321 -63.36 -16.87 20.26
C ALA A 321 -61.87 -16.68 20.62
N GLU A 322 -61.25 -17.68 21.28
CA GLU A 322 -59.82 -17.68 21.56
C GLU A 322 -58.97 -17.87 20.29
N GLN A 323 -59.43 -18.70 19.35
CA GLN A 323 -58.79 -18.85 18.04
C GLN A 323 -58.91 -17.56 17.23
N GLU A 324 -60.06 -16.89 17.22
CA GLU A 324 -60.24 -15.58 16.59
C GLU A 324 -59.33 -14.52 17.23
N ALA A 325 -59.21 -14.50 18.56
CA ALA A 325 -58.28 -13.60 19.25
C ALA A 325 -56.80 -13.88 18.88
N LYS A 326 -56.41 -15.15 18.78
CA LYS A 326 -55.06 -15.56 18.32
C LYS A 326 -54.84 -15.19 16.86
N ILE A 327 -55.83 -15.40 15.98
CA ILE A 327 -55.78 -15.03 14.57
C ILE A 327 -55.67 -13.52 14.43
N ASN A 328 -56.45 -12.73 15.16
CA ASN A 328 -56.36 -11.27 15.15
C ASN A 328 -55.01 -10.78 15.68
N ALA A 329 -54.44 -11.44 16.70
CA ALA A 329 -53.08 -11.16 17.15
C ALA A 329 -52.03 -11.50 16.07
N LEU A 330 -52.21 -12.61 15.34
CA LEU A 330 -51.35 -13.01 14.22
C LEU A 330 -51.46 -12.03 13.03
N TYR A 331 -52.66 -11.57 12.71
CA TYR A 331 -52.88 -10.51 11.73
C TYR A 331 -52.30 -9.17 12.18
N GLY A 332 -52.22 -8.92 13.50
CA GLY A 332 -51.56 -7.74 14.05
C GLY A 332 -50.03 -7.76 13.89
N ILE A 333 -49.40 -8.94 13.99
CA ILE A 333 -47.94 -9.07 13.77
C ILE A 333 -47.57 -9.21 12.28
N LEU A 334 -48.49 -9.62 11.42
CA LEU A 334 -48.22 -9.84 10.00
C LEU A 334 -47.65 -8.59 9.29
N PRO A 335 -48.19 -7.37 9.47
CA PRO A 335 -47.61 -6.16 8.89
C PRO A 335 -46.16 -5.92 9.31
N SER A 336 -45.80 -6.24 10.56
CA SER A 336 -44.41 -6.10 11.02
C SER A 336 -43.48 -7.08 10.32
N ILE A 337 -43.93 -8.31 10.07
CA ILE A 337 -43.16 -9.33 9.34
C ILE A 337 -43.10 -8.98 7.86
N GLU A 338 -44.19 -8.49 7.28
CA GLU A 338 -44.27 -8.08 5.87
C GLU A 338 -43.32 -6.91 5.58
N ASN A 339 -43.17 -5.97 6.52
CA ASN A 339 -42.19 -4.88 6.42
C ASN A 339 -40.73 -5.35 6.59
N LEU A 340 -40.48 -6.37 7.41
CA LEU A 340 -39.13 -6.92 7.63
C LEU A 340 -38.69 -7.90 6.52
N THR A 341 -39.63 -8.55 5.85
CA THR A 341 -39.38 -9.51 4.76
C THR A 341 -38.53 -8.95 3.61
N PRO A 342 -38.81 -7.75 3.04
CA PRO A 342 -38.00 -7.19 1.95
C PRO A 342 -36.59 -6.76 2.40
N LEU A 343 -36.34 -6.63 3.71
CA LEU A 343 -35.01 -6.30 4.26
C LEU A 343 -34.11 -7.53 4.43
N LEU A 344 -34.68 -8.75 4.43
CA LEU A 344 -33.90 -9.97 4.64
C LEU A 344 -32.90 -10.26 3.50
N PRO A 345 -33.28 -10.19 2.19
CA PRO A 345 -32.33 -10.40 1.10
C PRO A 345 -31.13 -9.43 1.10
N PRO A 346 -31.30 -8.09 1.21
CA PRO A 346 -30.16 -7.18 1.21
C PRO A 346 -29.29 -7.33 2.46
N LEU A 347 -29.87 -7.68 3.62
CA LEU A 347 -29.08 -8.01 4.81
C LEU A 347 -28.24 -9.28 4.60
N LEU A 348 -28.78 -10.30 3.92
CA LEU A 348 -28.05 -11.52 3.61
C LEU A 348 -26.93 -11.27 2.60
N ASP A 349 -27.15 -10.42 1.59
CA ASP A 349 -26.11 -10.01 0.64
C ASP A 349 -25.01 -9.21 1.33
N ARG A 350 -25.39 -8.28 2.24
CA ARG A 350 -24.42 -7.55 3.07
C ARG A 350 -23.64 -8.51 3.97
N LEU A 351 -24.29 -9.45 4.64
CA LEU A 351 -23.62 -10.48 5.46
C LEU A 351 -22.70 -11.37 4.62
N ARG A 352 -23.06 -11.68 3.37
CA ARG A 352 -22.18 -12.44 2.46
C ARG A 352 -20.93 -11.65 2.07
N SER A 353 -21.06 -10.34 1.80
CA SER A 353 -19.90 -9.47 1.56
C SER A 353 -19.03 -9.32 2.82
N LEU A 354 -19.67 -9.18 3.98
CA LEU A 354 -19.03 -9.01 5.29
C LEU A 354 -18.39 -10.32 5.79
N ARG A 355 -18.87 -11.48 5.36
CA ARG A 355 -18.29 -12.80 5.68
C ARG A 355 -16.82 -12.89 5.27
N ILE A 356 -16.48 -12.34 4.11
CA ILE A 356 -15.08 -12.35 3.63
C ILE A 356 -14.23 -11.50 4.59
N MET A 357 -14.68 -10.29 4.92
CA MET A 357 -13.99 -9.42 5.88
C MET A 357 -13.89 -10.05 7.28
N HIS A 358 -14.91 -10.76 7.76
CA HIS A 358 -14.82 -11.46 9.03
C HIS A 358 -13.87 -12.65 9.00
N ALA A 359 -13.81 -13.40 7.90
CA ALA A 359 -12.84 -14.48 7.72
C ALA A 359 -11.41 -13.92 7.68
N ASP A 360 -11.21 -12.82 6.95
CA ASP A 360 -9.93 -12.13 6.87
C ASP A 360 -9.54 -11.58 8.26
N ALA A 361 -10.45 -10.91 8.96
CA ALA A 361 -10.22 -10.40 10.31
C ALA A 361 -9.87 -11.53 11.31
N ALA A 362 -10.53 -12.68 11.22
CA ALA A 362 -10.21 -13.84 12.05
C ALA A 362 -8.83 -14.44 11.71
N SER A 363 -8.45 -14.47 10.43
CA SER A 363 -7.10 -14.89 10.04
C SER A 363 -6.03 -13.89 10.48
N VAL A 364 -6.31 -12.58 10.43
CA VAL A 364 -5.43 -11.52 10.94
C VAL A 364 -5.27 -11.62 12.45
N SER A 365 -6.33 -11.88 13.21
CA SER A 365 -6.18 -12.08 14.65
C SER A 365 -5.32 -13.31 14.96
N GLN A 366 -5.50 -14.41 14.21
CA GLN A 366 -4.69 -15.61 14.39
C GLN A 366 -3.21 -15.40 14.01
N THR A 367 -2.92 -14.68 12.93
CA THR A 367 -1.53 -14.35 12.57
C THR A 367 -0.91 -13.39 13.56
N LEU A 368 -1.68 -12.45 14.11
CA LEU A 368 -1.21 -11.57 15.17
C LEU A 368 -0.89 -12.34 16.45
N ASP A 369 -1.76 -13.26 16.89
CA ASP A 369 -1.50 -14.14 18.04
C ASP A 369 -0.24 -15.00 17.80
N SER A 370 -0.05 -15.49 16.57
CA SER A 370 1.18 -16.22 16.19
C SER A 370 2.43 -15.34 16.24
N ILE A 371 2.33 -14.08 15.81
CA ILE A 371 3.45 -13.13 15.87
C ILE A 371 3.75 -12.76 17.32
N GLU A 372 2.72 -12.59 18.16
CA GLU A 372 2.88 -12.32 19.59
C GLU A 372 3.59 -13.50 20.29
N ALA A 373 3.22 -14.74 19.98
CA ALA A 373 3.89 -15.92 20.47
C ALA A 373 5.37 -15.97 20.03
N GLN A 374 5.65 -15.74 18.74
CA GLN A 374 7.02 -15.65 18.23
C GLN A 374 7.82 -14.53 18.90
N GLN A 375 7.20 -13.38 19.16
CA GLN A 375 7.83 -12.27 19.86
C GLN A 375 8.16 -12.65 21.32
N ALA A 376 7.26 -13.34 22.01
CA ALA A 376 7.51 -13.83 23.36
C ALA A 376 8.68 -14.83 23.39
N ASP A 377 8.74 -15.74 22.42
CA ASP A 377 9.85 -16.70 22.27
C ASP A 377 11.17 -16.00 21.98
N MET A 378 11.20 -15.06 21.03
CA MET A 378 12.39 -14.26 20.72
C MET A 378 12.88 -13.46 21.94
N VAL A 379 11.98 -12.91 22.75
CA VAL A 379 12.34 -12.23 24.01
C VAL A 379 12.93 -13.23 25.02
N GLY A 380 12.38 -14.44 25.08
CA GLY A 380 12.91 -15.55 25.88
C GLY A 380 14.32 -15.95 25.44
N GLU A 381 14.54 -16.13 24.13
CA GLU A 381 15.85 -16.40 23.57
C GLU A 381 16.82 -15.27 23.88
N LEU A 382 16.47 -14.01 23.58
CA LEU A 382 17.31 -12.84 23.88
C LEU A 382 17.74 -12.79 25.35
N ARG A 383 16.89 -13.25 26.27
CA ARG A 383 17.25 -13.38 27.68
C ARG A 383 18.30 -14.48 27.90
N GLN A 384 18.16 -15.64 27.25
CA GLN A 384 19.16 -16.71 27.28
C GLN A 384 20.49 -16.25 26.66
N TRP A 385 20.46 -15.52 25.54
CA TRP A 385 21.65 -14.93 24.92
C TRP A 385 22.35 -13.95 25.86
N LYS A 386 21.59 -13.09 26.56
CA LYS A 386 22.14 -12.19 27.58
C LYS A 386 22.79 -12.95 28.73
N GLU A 387 22.12 -13.98 29.26
CA GLU A 387 22.69 -14.79 30.33
C GLU A 387 23.95 -15.55 29.86
N GLY A 388 23.96 -16.04 28.63
CA GLY A 388 25.11 -16.67 27.99
C GLY A 388 26.29 -15.69 27.83
N LEU A 389 26.00 -14.44 27.44
CA LEU A 389 26.99 -13.37 27.34
C LEU A 389 27.56 -13.01 28.73
N ASP A 390 26.71 -12.87 29.75
CA ASP A 390 27.14 -12.59 31.12
C ASP A 390 28.04 -13.71 31.67
N LYS A 391 27.70 -14.97 31.38
CA LYS A 391 28.54 -16.13 31.72
C LYS A 391 29.88 -16.09 30.97
N MET A 392 29.87 -15.73 29.69
CA MET A 392 31.09 -15.59 28.90
C MET A 392 31.96 -14.45 29.41
N GLU A 393 31.37 -13.30 29.76
CA GLU A 393 32.07 -12.16 30.34
C GLU A 393 32.69 -12.54 31.69
N ALA A 394 31.97 -13.26 32.55
CA ALA A 394 32.51 -13.78 33.80
C ALA A 394 33.65 -14.79 33.56
N ALA A 395 33.50 -15.69 32.58
CA ALA A 395 34.55 -16.63 32.21
C ALA A 395 35.78 -15.93 31.63
N ILE A 396 35.61 -14.88 30.83
CA ILE A 396 36.70 -14.05 30.30
C ILE A 396 37.39 -13.29 31.43
N ARG A 397 36.66 -12.71 32.38
CA ARG A 397 37.27 -12.06 33.56
C ARG A 397 38.07 -13.04 34.40
N ASN A 398 37.52 -14.21 34.68
CA ASN A 398 38.23 -15.27 35.40
C ASN A 398 39.47 -15.75 34.60
N GLY A 399 39.32 -15.92 33.28
CA GLY A 399 40.41 -16.20 32.35
C GLY A 399 41.50 -15.13 32.40
N GLU A 400 41.13 -13.85 32.40
CA GLU A 400 42.08 -12.74 32.49
C GLU A 400 42.83 -12.75 33.82
N THR A 401 42.15 -13.01 34.95
CA THR A 401 42.82 -13.13 36.25
C THR A 401 43.77 -14.32 36.31
N THR A 402 43.35 -15.49 35.81
CA THR A 402 44.22 -16.68 35.77
C THR A 402 45.38 -16.52 34.79
N VAL A 403 45.18 -15.84 33.66
CA VAL A 403 46.26 -15.46 32.74
C VAL A 403 47.21 -14.48 33.41
N LYS A 404 46.72 -13.46 34.13
CA LYS A 404 47.57 -12.55 34.92
C LYS A 404 48.40 -13.31 35.95
N ASP A 405 47.78 -14.21 36.70
CA ASP A 405 48.47 -15.03 37.69
C ASP A 405 49.52 -15.94 37.03
N ASN A 406 49.18 -16.59 35.92
CA ASN A 406 50.12 -17.37 35.12
C ASN A 406 51.27 -16.51 34.58
N THR A 407 51.00 -15.29 34.10
CA THR A 407 52.05 -14.37 33.65
C THR A 407 52.96 -13.95 34.80
N ASN A 408 52.43 -13.75 36.01
CA ASN A 408 53.24 -13.45 37.19
C ASN A 408 54.12 -14.65 37.58
N VAL A 409 53.60 -15.87 37.47
CA VAL A 409 54.38 -17.11 37.70
C VAL A 409 55.48 -17.25 36.66
N VAL A 410 55.17 -17.04 35.38
CA VAL A 410 56.15 -17.06 34.29
C VAL A 410 57.18 -15.94 34.47
N GLU A 411 56.77 -14.74 34.86
CA GLU A 411 57.68 -13.64 35.19
C GLU A 411 58.60 -14.03 36.36
N GLY A 412 58.08 -14.71 37.38
CA GLY A 412 58.87 -15.27 38.47
C GLY A 412 59.90 -16.30 37.98
N TRP A 413 59.51 -17.20 37.06
CA TRP A 413 60.43 -18.16 36.44
C TRP A 413 61.49 -17.48 35.56
N VAL A 414 61.12 -16.45 34.81
CA VAL A 414 62.04 -15.65 34.00
C VAL A 414 63.02 -14.91 34.90
N LYS A 415 62.56 -14.31 36.00
CA LYS A 415 63.41 -13.64 36.99
C LYS A 415 64.38 -14.63 37.66
N ASP A 416 63.93 -15.80 38.09
CA ASP A 416 64.85 -16.84 38.62
C ASP A 416 65.86 -17.28 37.55
N LEU A 417 65.42 -17.41 36.29
CA LEU A 417 66.30 -17.75 35.18
C LEU A 417 67.30 -16.63 34.89
N GLU A 418 66.91 -15.36 34.93
CA GLU A 418 67.79 -14.18 34.84
C GLU A 418 68.78 -14.16 36.00
N GLU A 419 68.37 -14.42 37.23
CA GLU A 419 69.27 -14.51 38.38
C GLU A 419 70.25 -15.67 38.26
N ARG A 420 69.79 -16.83 37.77
CA ARG A 420 70.65 -17.98 37.50
C ARG A 420 71.61 -17.70 36.35
N MET A 421 71.15 -17.01 35.31
CA MET A 421 71.98 -16.59 34.18
C MET A 421 73.00 -15.54 34.63
N GLY A 422 72.62 -14.57 35.46
CA GLY A 422 73.50 -13.58 36.06
C GLY A 422 74.54 -14.22 36.98
N ARG A 423 74.13 -15.15 37.86
CA ARG A 423 75.05 -15.95 38.69
C ARG A 423 76.00 -16.78 37.82
N SER A 424 75.49 -17.35 36.73
CA SER A 424 76.30 -18.13 35.78
C SER A 424 77.24 -17.24 34.99
N ALA A 425 76.83 -16.05 34.56
CA ALA A 425 77.65 -15.06 33.87
C ALA A 425 78.75 -14.50 34.80
N LEU A 426 78.46 -14.28 36.08
CA LEU A 426 79.47 -13.90 37.08
C LEU A 426 80.48 -15.04 37.28
N LYS A 427 80.02 -16.30 37.39
CA LYS A 427 80.89 -17.47 37.50
C LYS A 427 81.72 -17.71 36.24
N ILE A 428 81.16 -17.44 35.06
CA ILE A 428 81.87 -17.51 33.78
C ILE A 428 82.89 -16.39 33.70
N SER A 429 82.57 -15.15 34.11
CA SER A 429 83.53 -14.03 34.16
C SER A 429 84.67 -14.29 35.14
N LEU A 430 84.36 -14.71 36.38
CA LEU A 430 85.35 -15.07 37.41
C LEU A 430 86.16 -16.32 37.00
N GLY A 431 85.50 -17.26 36.32
CA GLY A 431 86.08 -18.46 35.76
C GLY A 431 86.95 -18.18 34.55
N PHE A 432 86.61 -17.22 33.70
CA PHE A 432 87.40 -16.76 32.55
C PHE A 432 88.61 -15.97 33.04
N PHE A 433 88.49 -15.18 34.11
CA PHE A 433 89.63 -14.54 34.78
C PHE A 433 90.55 -15.57 35.44
N ARG A 434 89.99 -16.55 36.17
CA ARG A 434 90.78 -17.69 36.71
C ARG A 434 91.39 -18.53 35.60
N LYS A 435 90.70 -18.74 34.48
CA LYS A 435 91.16 -19.56 33.35
C LYS A 435 92.18 -18.79 32.51
N ILE A 436 92.11 -17.47 32.33
CA ILE A 436 93.20 -16.65 31.77
C ILE A 436 94.42 -16.69 32.70
N PHE A 437 94.24 -16.56 34.01
CA PHE A 437 95.32 -16.69 35.00
C PHE A 437 95.93 -18.12 34.98
N PHE A 438 95.11 -19.15 34.80
CA PHE A 438 95.55 -20.54 34.69
C PHE A 438 96.07 -20.90 33.29
N LEU A 439 95.65 -20.23 32.21
CA LEU A 439 96.07 -20.45 30.82
C LEU A 439 97.39 -19.70 30.52
N TRP A 440 97.69 -18.63 31.26
CA TRP A 440 99.04 -18.07 31.34
C TRP A 440 99.99 -19.02 32.08
N HIS A 441 99.50 -19.75 33.09
CA HIS A 441 100.29 -20.73 33.86
C HIS A 441 100.31 -22.16 33.27
N ARG A 442 99.45 -22.48 32.28
CA ARG A 442 99.26 -23.81 31.68
C ARG A 442 99.38 -23.79 30.15
N ARG A 443 100.26 -22.90 29.67
CA ARG A 443 100.82 -22.88 28.29
C ARG A 443 102.30 -23.28 28.29
N LEU A 444 102.68 -24.12 29.25
CA LEU A 444 103.73 -25.13 29.10
C LEU A 444 103.03 -26.49 29.28
N GLU A 445 103.37 -27.45 28.44
CA GLU A 445 103.03 -28.87 28.53
C GLU A 445 101.77 -29.36 27.78
N ASN A 446 102.03 -29.75 26.51
CA ASN A 446 101.53 -30.87 25.70
C ASN A 446 100.09 -31.40 25.90
N SER A 447 99.24 -31.49 24.88
CA SER A 447 99.28 -32.22 23.58
C SER A 447 98.62 -33.62 23.64
N GLN A 448 97.79 -33.90 22.62
CA GLN A 448 97.00 -35.11 22.31
C GLN A 448 95.75 -35.36 23.20
N GLY A 449 94.56 -35.74 22.71
CA GLY A 449 94.03 -36.00 21.38
C GLY A 449 92.65 -36.72 21.46
N LYS A 450 91.77 -36.43 20.49
CA LYS A 450 90.66 -37.23 19.89
C LYS A 450 89.34 -37.59 20.64
N GLY A 451 88.24 -37.49 19.86
CA GLY A 451 86.94 -38.22 19.96
C GLY A 451 85.76 -37.36 20.43
N GLU A 452 84.87 -36.80 19.60
CA GLU A 452 83.72 -37.42 18.86
C GLU A 452 82.64 -37.94 19.86
N ASN A 453 81.35 -37.59 19.87
CA ASN A 453 80.41 -37.21 18.81
C ASN A 453 79.18 -36.43 19.36
N ARG A 454 78.58 -35.67 18.45
CA ARG A 454 77.25 -35.04 18.36
C ARG A 454 76.13 -36.10 18.36
N ASP A 455 74.82 -35.88 18.53
CA ASP A 455 73.83 -34.80 18.71
C ASP A 455 72.55 -35.52 19.22
N HIS A 456 71.57 -34.81 19.80
CA HIS A 456 70.12 -34.97 19.56
C HIS A 456 69.40 -33.86 20.36
N CYS A 457 69.29 -32.70 19.72
CA CYS A 457 68.40 -31.63 20.16
C CYS A 457 66.97 -31.93 19.72
N GLN A 458 66.09 -31.70 20.67
CA GLN A 458 64.64 -31.65 20.60
C GLN A 458 64.24 -30.39 19.82
N ALA A 459 63.48 -30.53 18.74
CA ALA A 459 62.86 -29.42 18.02
C ALA A 459 61.35 -29.66 17.96
N SER A 460 60.62 -28.88 18.74
CA SER A 460 59.17 -28.74 18.67
C SER A 460 58.86 -27.77 17.53
N CYS A 461 58.28 -28.27 16.45
CA CYS A 461 57.82 -27.45 15.33
C CYS A 461 56.54 -26.71 15.73
N TYR A 462 56.61 -25.39 15.69
CA TYR A 462 55.47 -24.49 15.63
C TYR A 462 54.63 -24.76 14.37
N LEU A 463 53.32 -24.84 14.55
CA LEU A 463 52.34 -24.94 13.46
C LEU A 463 52.17 -23.56 12.83
N VAL A 464 52.80 -23.36 11.67
CA VAL A 464 52.55 -22.22 10.77
C VAL A 464 51.40 -22.62 9.86
N MET A 465 50.31 -21.87 9.86
CA MET A 465 49.21 -22.02 8.89
C MET A 465 49.75 -21.77 7.48
N ALA A 466 49.60 -22.76 6.59
CA ALA A 466 49.98 -22.66 5.20
C ALA A 466 48.98 -21.76 4.41
N PRO A 467 49.45 -20.97 3.43
CA PRO A 467 48.58 -20.24 2.51
C PRO A 467 47.90 -21.21 1.52
N THR A 468 46.66 -20.89 1.14
CA THR A 468 45.78 -21.69 0.28
C THR A 468 46.33 -21.84 -1.15
N PRO A 469 46.28 -23.03 -1.77
CA PRO A 469 46.57 -23.20 -3.21
C PRO A 469 45.45 -22.58 -4.07
N ALA A 470 45.82 -21.87 -5.14
CA ALA A 470 44.93 -21.02 -5.94
C ALA A 470 43.80 -21.75 -6.70
N ASP A 471 43.85 -23.08 -6.79
CA ASP A 471 42.91 -23.88 -7.60
C ASP A 471 41.91 -24.69 -6.75
N HIS A 472 41.77 -24.38 -5.47
CA HIS A 472 40.87 -25.09 -4.55
C HIS A 472 39.76 -24.16 -4.03
N PHE A 473 38.60 -24.75 -3.73
CA PHE A 473 37.52 -24.12 -2.99
C PHE A 473 37.48 -24.67 -1.55
N LYS A 474 36.94 -23.88 -0.63
CA LYS A 474 36.97 -24.17 0.81
C LYS A 474 35.63 -24.72 1.26
N VAL A 475 35.63 -25.89 1.89
CA VAL A 475 34.46 -26.50 2.51
C VAL A 475 34.53 -26.34 4.02
N LEU A 476 33.53 -25.69 4.60
CA LEU A 476 33.33 -25.50 6.03
C LEU A 476 32.34 -26.55 6.56
N LEU A 477 32.77 -27.31 7.55
CA LEU A 477 31.96 -28.35 8.18
C LEU A 477 31.52 -27.85 9.56
N PHE A 478 30.21 -27.86 9.83
CA PHE A 478 29.67 -27.39 11.11
C PHE A 478 29.13 -28.54 11.98
N ALA A 479 29.23 -28.37 13.30
CA ALA A 479 28.61 -29.21 14.33
C ALA A 479 28.76 -30.74 14.13
N GLY A 480 27.67 -31.44 13.79
CA GLY A 480 27.68 -32.88 13.56
C GLY A 480 28.64 -33.29 12.43
N ALA A 481 28.77 -32.44 11.40
CA ALA A 481 29.65 -32.68 10.25
C ALA A 481 31.13 -32.55 10.63
N SER A 482 31.52 -31.54 11.43
CA SER A 482 32.89 -31.40 11.91
C SER A 482 33.27 -32.49 12.92
N SER A 483 32.31 -32.91 13.75
CA SER A 483 32.50 -34.00 14.72
C SER A 483 32.74 -35.36 14.02
N TYR A 484 32.06 -35.59 12.89
CA TYR A 484 32.23 -36.80 12.08
C TYR A 484 33.55 -36.79 11.29
N ALA A 485 33.88 -35.67 10.65
CA ALA A 485 35.09 -35.51 9.85
C ALA A 485 36.37 -35.26 10.67
N LYS A 486 36.23 -34.92 11.96
CA LYS A 486 37.31 -34.45 12.87
C LYS A 486 38.10 -33.26 12.33
N LYS A 487 37.47 -32.45 11.47
CA LYS A 487 38.03 -31.27 10.81
C LYS A 487 36.95 -30.22 10.64
N ASP A 488 37.33 -28.96 10.84
CA ASP A 488 36.42 -27.81 10.70
C ASP A 488 36.43 -27.22 9.29
N CYS A 489 37.51 -27.45 8.53
CA CYS A 489 37.66 -27.02 7.14
C CYS A 489 38.41 -28.04 6.29
N GLU A 490 38.00 -28.16 5.02
CA GLU A 490 38.63 -29.02 4.02
C GLU A 490 38.75 -28.25 2.68
N PHE A 491 39.78 -28.54 1.89
CA PHE A 491 39.99 -27.92 0.58
C PHE A 491 39.75 -28.96 -0.52
N LEU A 492 38.90 -28.63 -1.49
CA LEU A 492 38.58 -29.48 -2.64
C LEU A 492 38.99 -28.80 -3.95
N PRO A 493 39.40 -29.56 -4.98
CA PRO A 493 39.80 -28.99 -6.27
C PRO A 493 38.60 -28.38 -7.01
N ALA A 494 38.79 -27.19 -7.59
CA ALA A 494 37.82 -26.55 -8.48
C ALA A 494 38.22 -26.73 -9.96
N PRO A 495 37.29 -26.67 -10.94
CA PRO A 495 35.84 -26.48 -10.79
C PRO A 495 35.10 -27.80 -10.53
N LEU A 496 34.08 -27.76 -9.67
CA LEU A 496 33.28 -28.92 -9.31
C LEU A 496 31.78 -28.61 -9.41
N PRO A 497 30.97 -29.39 -10.17
CA PRO A 497 29.53 -29.22 -10.17
C PRO A 497 28.94 -29.63 -8.82
N LEU A 498 27.93 -28.89 -8.34
CA LEU A 498 27.33 -29.09 -7.02
C LEU A 498 26.79 -30.52 -6.82
N SER A 499 26.27 -31.15 -7.87
CA SER A 499 25.81 -32.55 -7.85
C SER A 499 26.90 -33.57 -7.48
N GLN A 500 28.18 -33.26 -7.73
CA GLN A 500 29.31 -34.14 -7.41
C GLN A 500 29.88 -33.88 -6.01
N LEU A 501 29.46 -32.80 -5.33
CA LEU A 501 30.00 -32.39 -4.04
C LEU A 501 29.80 -33.46 -2.97
N PHE A 502 28.58 -34.01 -2.87
CA PHE A 502 28.29 -35.06 -1.90
C PHE A 502 29.07 -36.33 -2.20
N SER A 503 29.24 -36.70 -3.47
CA SER A 503 30.00 -37.87 -3.91
C SER A 503 31.48 -37.77 -3.52
N GLU A 504 32.10 -36.59 -3.71
CA GLU A 504 33.49 -36.33 -3.30
C GLU A 504 33.68 -36.35 -1.78
N LEU A 505 32.70 -35.84 -1.02
CA LEU A 505 32.74 -35.87 0.43
C LEU A 505 32.58 -37.29 1.00
N GLU A 506 31.76 -38.14 0.37
CA GLU A 506 31.63 -39.55 0.71
C GLU A 506 32.89 -40.35 0.38
N ALA A 507 33.56 -40.03 -0.73
CA ALA A 507 34.83 -40.65 -1.09
C ALA A 507 35.94 -40.35 -0.08
N ARG A 508 35.91 -39.17 0.56
CA ARG A 508 36.88 -38.76 1.60
C ARG A 508 36.47 -39.19 3.00
N PHE A 509 35.18 -39.19 3.29
CA PHE A 509 34.60 -39.54 4.58
C PHE A 509 33.50 -40.58 4.39
N PRO A 510 33.83 -41.89 4.39
CA PRO A 510 32.84 -42.92 4.14
C PRO A 510 31.74 -42.92 5.22
N GLY A 511 30.47 -42.97 4.80
CA GLY A 511 29.27 -42.97 5.63
C GLY A 511 28.74 -41.59 6.02
N ILE A 512 29.31 -40.49 5.51
CA ILE A 512 28.89 -39.12 5.87
C ILE A 512 27.57 -38.72 5.20
N GLN A 513 27.29 -39.21 3.98
CA GLN A 513 26.07 -38.89 3.25
C GLN A 513 24.82 -39.31 4.03
N THR A 514 24.73 -40.61 4.33
CA THR A 514 23.57 -41.22 4.98
C THR A 514 23.29 -40.71 6.40
N ARG A 515 24.33 -40.19 7.09
CA ARG A 515 24.21 -39.75 8.49
C ARG A 515 23.98 -38.26 8.63
N ILE A 516 24.50 -37.46 7.69
CA ILE A 516 24.64 -36.03 7.86
C ILE A 516 24.15 -35.32 6.60
N LEU A 517 24.79 -35.55 5.44
CA LEU A 517 24.55 -34.73 4.24
C LEU A 517 23.10 -34.80 3.73
N ASP A 518 22.41 -35.93 3.85
CA ASP A 518 20.99 -36.06 3.45
C ASP A 518 20.04 -35.14 4.25
N SER A 519 20.46 -34.71 5.43
CA SER A 519 19.68 -33.82 6.31
C SER A 519 20.24 -32.39 6.39
N CYS A 520 21.39 -32.11 5.76
CA CYS A 520 22.08 -30.83 5.88
C CYS A 520 21.60 -29.79 4.87
N LEU A 521 21.68 -28.53 5.28
CA LEU A 521 21.61 -27.38 4.38
C LEU A 521 23.02 -27.07 3.86
N VAL A 522 23.12 -26.72 2.58
CA VAL A 522 24.37 -26.32 1.94
C VAL A 522 24.27 -24.85 1.56
N THR A 523 25.32 -24.08 1.85
CA THR A 523 25.44 -22.70 1.35
C THR A 523 26.69 -22.54 0.52
N VAL A 524 26.61 -21.84 -0.61
CA VAL A 524 27.77 -21.45 -1.43
C VAL A 524 27.89 -19.92 -1.35
N ASN A 525 29.02 -19.40 -0.87
CA ASN A 525 29.26 -17.97 -0.64
C ASN A 525 28.11 -17.26 0.11
N MET A 526 27.64 -17.86 1.20
CA MET A 526 26.52 -17.38 2.04
C MET A 526 25.11 -17.47 1.43
N GLU A 527 24.96 -18.05 0.25
CA GLU A 527 23.67 -18.30 -0.39
C GLU A 527 23.24 -19.75 -0.17
N TYR A 528 22.01 -19.98 0.32
CA TYR A 528 21.45 -21.33 0.47
C TYR A 528 21.15 -21.94 -0.89
N VAL A 529 21.62 -23.17 -1.12
CA VAL A 529 21.48 -23.85 -2.39
C VAL A 529 20.89 -25.24 -2.16
N ASP A 530 19.82 -25.56 -2.90
CA ASP A 530 19.18 -26.87 -2.83
C ASP A 530 19.84 -27.80 -3.84
N VAL A 531 20.75 -28.66 -3.35
CA VAL A 531 21.51 -29.61 -4.17
C VAL A 531 20.68 -30.42 -5.19
N PRO A 532 19.44 -30.87 -4.92
CA PRO A 532 18.63 -31.57 -5.93
C PRO A 532 17.99 -30.66 -6.99
N GLN A 533 17.79 -29.36 -6.71
CA GLN A 533 17.16 -28.40 -7.64
C GLN A 533 18.21 -27.58 -8.41
N ASP A 534 19.32 -27.25 -7.77
CA ASP A 534 20.40 -26.38 -8.29
C ASP A 534 21.66 -27.16 -8.71
N GLY A 535 21.51 -28.43 -9.06
CA GLY A 535 22.62 -29.36 -9.34
C GLY A 535 23.55 -28.96 -10.51
N ASP A 536 23.11 -28.04 -11.36
CA ASP A 536 23.87 -27.50 -12.51
C ASP A 536 24.82 -26.35 -12.12
N ARG A 537 24.74 -25.85 -10.88
CA ARG A 537 25.62 -24.78 -10.37
C ARG A 537 27.06 -25.30 -10.20
N VAL A 538 28.03 -24.60 -10.80
CA VAL A 538 29.45 -24.97 -10.74
C VAL A 538 30.17 -24.14 -9.68
N ILE A 539 30.87 -24.82 -8.77
CA ILE A 539 31.71 -24.19 -7.74
C ILE A 539 33.07 -23.86 -8.35
N THR A 540 33.48 -22.61 -8.24
CA THR A 540 34.72 -22.05 -8.79
C THR A 540 35.83 -21.96 -7.74
N ALA A 541 37.07 -21.71 -8.18
CA ALA A 541 38.20 -21.55 -7.26
C ALA A 541 37.98 -20.30 -6.37
N ALA A 542 38.33 -20.41 -5.09
CA ALA A 542 38.08 -19.42 -4.03
C ALA A 542 36.62 -19.31 -3.50
N ASP A 543 35.69 -20.13 -3.97
CA ASP A 543 34.35 -20.21 -3.36
C ASP A 543 34.39 -20.87 -1.97
N GLU A 544 33.51 -20.41 -1.08
CA GLU A 544 33.31 -20.98 0.25
C GLU A 544 31.98 -21.74 0.30
N VAL A 545 32.05 -23.04 0.56
CA VAL A 545 30.88 -23.91 0.72
C VAL A 545 30.74 -24.29 2.18
N ALA A 546 29.59 -24.06 2.81
CA ALA A 546 29.32 -24.48 4.18
C ALA A 546 28.25 -25.57 4.22
N ILE A 547 28.52 -26.60 5.03
CA ILE A 547 27.61 -27.72 5.30
C ILE A 547 27.09 -27.57 6.72
N ILE A 548 25.80 -27.26 6.79
CA ILE A 548 25.11 -26.89 8.02
C ILE A 548 24.11 -28.01 8.35
N PRO A 549 24.48 -28.95 9.24
CA PRO A 549 23.52 -29.93 9.74
C PRO A 549 22.43 -29.24 10.56
N PRO A 550 21.20 -29.79 10.53
CA PRO A 550 20.10 -29.28 11.33
C PRO A 550 20.48 -29.40 12.81
N VAL A 551 20.14 -28.39 13.59
CA VAL A 551 20.49 -28.34 15.00
C VAL A 551 19.80 -29.53 15.68
N SER A 552 20.59 -30.52 16.10
CA SER A 552 20.13 -31.59 16.97
C SER A 552 19.60 -30.92 18.23
N SER A 553 18.29 -30.94 18.43
CA SER A 553 17.65 -30.70 19.72
C SER A 553 18.13 -31.78 20.70
N GLY A 554 19.30 -31.55 21.27
CA GLY A 554 19.91 -32.32 22.35
C GLY A 554 19.55 -31.71 23.70
#